data_AF-A0A7S3IRB6-F1
#
_entry.id   AF-A0A7S3IRB6-F1
#
_cell.length_a   1.000
_cell.length_b   1.000
_cell.length_c   1.000
_cell.angle_alpha   90.00
_cell.angle_beta   90.00
_cell.angle_gamma   90.00
#
_symmetry.space_group_name_H-M   'P 1'
#
loop_
_entity.id
_entity.type
_entity.pdbx_description
1 polymer ?
#
loop_
_entity_poly.entity_id
_entity_poly.type
_entity_poly.pdbx_seq_one_letter_code
_entity_poly.pdbx_strand_id
1 'polypeptide(L)'
;MEDREGTQPTSRGYFLIEVVPTIFNNESTHLVRIKNITDIVTQQNKKMQDIFQEALIATISHEQLNPLNSIINMSTFLFEAYLDKIRILQAHKSEIDDESLLIESGLLEELEEATQTMQ
;
A
#
# COMPACT_ATOMS: atom_id res chain seq x y z
N MET A 1 -5.61 -18.72 34.49
CA MET A 1 -5.61 -17.92 33.25
C MET A 1 -6.29 -16.63 33.62
N GLU A 2 -5.51 -15.65 34.06
CA GLU A 2 -6.01 -14.35 34.47
C GLU A 2 -5.96 -13.42 33.27
N ASP A 3 -7.13 -12.92 32.90
CA ASP A 3 -7.32 -11.78 32.01
C ASP A 3 -6.56 -10.59 32.61
N ARG A 4 -5.43 -10.21 31.99
CA ARG A 4 -4.78 -8.95 32.30
C ARG A 4 -5.58 -7.84 31.65
N GLU A 5 -6.40 -7.20 32.49
CA GLU A 5 -7.08 -5.94 32.21
C GLU A 5 -6.14 -4.98 31.48
N GLY A 6 -6.49 -4.71 30.22
CA GLY A 6 -5.92 -3.64 29.45
C GLY A 6 -6.13 -2.34 30.23
N THR A 7 -5.04 -1.77 30.71
CA THR A 7 -5.03 -0.48 31.39
C THR A 7 -5.64 0.52 30.41
N GLN A 8 -6.86 0.97 30.70
CA GLN A 8 -7.54 2.00 29.92
C GLN A 8 -6.59 3.19 29.75
N PRO A 9 -6.45 3.77 28.54
CA PRO A 9 -5.68 4.99 28.40
C PRO A 9 -6.35 6.04 29.27
N THR A 10 -5.63 6.55 30.26
CA THR A 10 -6.05 7.70 31.07
C THR A 10 -6.49 8.80 30.11
N SER A 11 -7.79 9.11 30.07
CA SER A 11 -8.34 10.15 29.20
C SER A 11 -7.64 11.47 29.55
N ARG A 12 -6.66 11.87 28.72
CA ARG A 12 -5.98 13.15 28.88
C ARG A 12 -6.97 14.24 28.53
N GLY A 13 -7.44 14.97 29.54
CA GLY A 13 -8.25 16.16 29.34
C GLY A 13 -7.38 17.32 28.83
N TYR A 14 -7.88 18.05 27.84
CA TYR A 14 -7.25 19.27 27.35
C TYR A 14 -8.06 20.48 27.81
N PHE A 15 -7.39 21.44 28.43
CA PHE A 15 -7.99 22.66 28.94
C PHE A 15 -7.25 23.88 28.39
N LEU A 16 -8.01 24.83 27.86
CA LEU A 16 -7.52 26.15 27.50
C LEU A 16 -7.73 27.08 28.70
N ILE A 17 -6.63 27.63 29.20
CA ILE A 17 -6.63 28.58 30.31
C ILE A 17 -6.34 29.96 29.75
N GLU A 18 -7.26 30.89 29.96
CA GLU A 18 -7.13 32.29 29.54
C GLU A 18 -7.23 33.18 30.77
N VAL A 19 -6.26 34.07 30.97
CA VAL A 19 -6.24 35.05 32.06
C VAL A 19 -6.59 36.41 31.50
N VAL A 20 -7.67 37.01 32.01
CA VAL A 20 -8.21 38.29 31.53
C VAL A 20 -8.13 39.31 32.66
N PRO A 21 -7.37 40.41 32.53
CA PRO A 21 -7.39 41.47 33.53
C PRO A 21 -8.78 42.12 33.59
N THR A 22 -9.29 42.36 34.79
CA THR A 22 -10.61 42.96 35.02
C THR A 22 -10.61 43.82 36.28
N ILE A 23 -11.61 44.68 36.43
CA ILE A 23 -11.83 45.45 37.66
C ILE A 23 -13.04 44.84 38.36
N PHE A 24 -12.85 44.40 39.60
CA PHE A 24 -13.92 43.88 40.45
C PHE A 24 -13.88 44.67 41.76
N ASN A 25 -15.02 45.26 42.16
CA ASN A 25 -15.11 46.12 43.35
C ASN A 25 -14.05 47.24 43.42
N ASN A 26 -13.80 47.93 42.31
CA ASN A 26 -12.77 48.97 42.18
C ASN A 26 -11.32 48.50 42.41
N GLU A 27 -11.07 47.18 42.47
CA GLU A 27 -9.73 46.61 42.57
C GLU A 27 -9.32 45.94 41.25
N SER A 28 -8.05 46.08 40.90
CA SER A 28 -7.46 45.40 39.75
C SER A 28 -7.32 43.91 40.04
N THR A 29 -8.01 43.08 39.27
CA THR A 29 -8.06 41.63 39.45
C THR A 29 -7.85 40.90 38.13
N HIS A 30 -7.74 39.58 38.19
CA HIS A 30 -7.62 38.73 37.00
C HIS A 30 -8.74 37.69 37.01
N LEU A 31 -9.50 37.65 35.92
CA LEU A 31 -10.48 36.61 35.64
C LEU A 31 -9.78 35.44 34.95
N VAL A 32 -9.80 34.26 35.58
CA VAL A 32 -9.32 33.03 34.96
C VAL A 32 -10.48 32.31 34.29
N ARG A 33 -10.43 32.17 32.97
CA ARG A 33 -11.40 31.42 32.17
C ARG A 33 -10.79 30.08 31.76
N ILE A 34 -11.37 28.99 32.24
CA ILE A 34 -10.95 27.62 31.92
C ILE A 34 -12.00 27.01 30.99
N LYS A 35 -11.59 26.62 29.78
CA LYS A 35 -12.45 25.96 28.80
C LYS A 35 -11.98 24.52 28.61
N ASN A 36 -12.89 23.56 28.73
CA ASN A 36 -12.61 22.19 28.30
C ASN A 36 -12.64 22.14 26.76
N ILE A 37 -11.52 21.75 26.17
CA ILE A 37 -11.36 21.63 24.71
C ILE A 37 -11.02 20.20 24.29
N THR A 38 -11.25 19.22 25.17
CA THR A 38 -10.85 17.82 24.98
C THR A 38 -11.43 17.25 23.69
N ASP A 39 -12.73 17.45 23.45
CA ASP A 39 -13.39 16.92 22.26
C ASP A 39 -12.86 17.56 20.97
N ILE A 40 -12.60 18.87 21.00
CA ILE A 40 -12.07 19.61 19.85
C ILE A 40 -10.68 19.09 19.48
N VAL A 41 -9.79 18.99 20.46
CA VAL A 41 -8.42 18.49 20.27
C VAL A 41 -8.43 17.04 19.81
N THR A 42 -9.28 16.20 20.40
CA THR A 42 -9.39 14.78 20.05
C THR A 42 -9.90 14.60 18.63
N GLN A 43 -10.92 15.34 18.22
CA GLN A 43 -11.43 15.32 16.84
C GLN A 43 -10.39 15.81 15.84
N GLN A 44 -9.66 16.89 16.16
CA GLN A 44 -8.59 17.39 15.29
C GLN A 44 -7.46 16.37 15.13
N ASN A 45 -7.03 15.74 16.23
CA ASN A 45 -5.99 14.71 16.19
C ASN A 45 -6.43 13.51 15.35
N LYS A 46 -7.67 13.04 15.53
CA LYS A 46 -8.22 11.93 14.75
C LYS A 46 -8.27 12.29 13.26
N LYS A 47 -8.81 13.46 12.92
CA LYS A 47 -8.88 13.93 11.54
C LYS A 47 -7.49 14.03 10.90
N MET A 48 -6.49 14.52 11.65
CA MET A 48 -5.11 14.61 11.17
C MET A 48 -4.52 13.21 10.91
N GLN A 49 -4.79 12.27 11.81
CA GLN A 49 -4.36 10.88 11.68
C GLN A 49 -4.98 10.22 10.45
N ASP A 50 -6.27 10.42 10.21
CA ASP A 50 -6.99 9.87 9.06
C ASP A 50 -6.41 10.41 7.74
N ILE A 51 -6.21 11.74 7.63
CA ILE A 51 -5.60 12.37 6.45
C ILE A 51 -4.19 11.82 6.20
N PHE A 52 -3.40 11.68 7.26
CA PHE A 52 -2.04 11.17 7.15
C PHE A 52 -2.03 9.71 6.69
N GLN A 53 -2.93 8.87 7.22
CA GLN A 53 -3.07 7.49 6.79
C GLN A 53 -3.48 7.39 5.31
N GLU A 54 -4.45 8.19 4.87
CA GLU A 54 -4.86 8.23 3.46
C GLU A 54 -3.70 8.61 2.54
N ALA A 55 -2.94 9.66 2.88
CA ALA A 55 -1.80 10.10 2.10
C ALA A 55 -0.69 9.04 2.04
N LEU A 56 -0.44 8.37 3.16
CA LEU A 56 0.57 7.30 3.26
C LEU A 56 0.18 6.08 2.43
N ILE A 57 -1.09 5.65 2.49
CA ILE A 57 -1.62 4.55 1.66
C ILE A 57 -1.51 4.90 0.18
N ALA A 58 -1.89 6.12 -0.21
CA ALA A 58 -1.80 6.56 -1.60
C ALA A 58 -0.35 6.54 -2.11
N THR A 59 0.59 7.00 -1.27
CA THR A 59 2.02 7.02 -1.60
C THR A 59 2.57 5.61 -1.76
N ILE A 60 2.33 4.72 -0.80
CA ILE A 60 2.80 3.33 -0.86
C ILE A 60 2.18 2.62 -2.08
N SER A 61 0.90 2.83 -2.35
CA SER A 61 0.23 2.25 -3.52
C SER A 61 0.94 2.66 -4.81
N HIS A 62 1.24 3.95 -4.99
CA HIS A 62 1.99 4.42 -6.16
C HIS A 62 3.41 3.86 -6.23
N GLU A 63 4.12 3.83 -5.09
CA GLU A 63 5.49 3.31 -5.02
C GLU A 63 5.57 1.80 -5.24
N GLN A 64 4.51 1.04 -4.94
CA GLN A 64 4.47 -0.41 -5.18
C GLN A 64 3.95 -0.78 -6.56
N LEU A 65 2.92 -0.08 -7.06
CA LEU A 65 2.32 -0.40 -8.36
C LEU A 65 3.27 -0.09 -9.53
N ASN A 66 4.03 1.00 -9.45
CA ASN A 66 4.96 1.39 -10.50
C ASN A 66 6.07 0.35 -10.78
N PRO A 67 6.80 -0.16 -9.78
CA PRO A 67 7.79 -1.20 -10.01
C PRO A 67 7.13 -2.52 -10.42
N LEU A 68 5.94 -2.85 -9.88
CA LEU A 68 5.22 -4.07 -10.25
C LEU A 68 4.82 -4.06 -11.72
N ASN A 69 4.27 -2.94 -12.21
CA ASN A 69 3.99 -2.75 -13.64
C ASN A 69 5.25 -2.85 -14.50
N SER A 70 6.38 -2.35 -13.99
CA SER A 70 7.67 -2.46 -14.70
C SER A 70 8.14 -3.92 -14.81
N ILE A 71 7.98 -4.71 -13.74
CA ILE A 71 8.32 -6.15 -13.74
C ILE A 71 7.44 -6.91 -14.73
N ILE A 72 6.12 -6.67 -14.73
CA ILE A 72 5.19 -7.30 -15.66
C ILE A 72 5.62 -7.00 -17.10
N ASN A 73 5.80 -5.72 -17.44
CA ASN A 73 6.18 -5.32 -18.78
C ASN A 73 7.51 -5.96 -19.23
N MET A 74 8.51 -5.99 -18.34
CA MET A 74 9.79 -6.65 -18.64
C MET A 74 9.64 -8.16 -18.83
N SER A 75 8.85 -8.83 -17.99
CA SER A 75 8.61 -10.27 -18.13
C SER A 75 7.91 -10.62 -19.44
N THR A 76 6.91 -9.83 -19.85
CA THR A 76 6.20 -10.01 -21.11
C THR A 76 7.15 -9.82 -22.30
N PHE A 77 7.93 -8.74 -22.29
CA PHE A 77 8.92 -8.49 -23.35
C PHE A 77 9.93 -9.63 -23.49
N LEU A 78 10.48 -10.13 -22.37
CA LEU A 78 11.42 -11.24 -22.38
C LEU A 78 10.78 -12.54 -22.86
N PHE A 79 9.53 -12.80 -22.49
CA PHE A 79 8.79 -13.96 -22.93
C PHE A 79 8.52 -13.93 -24.44
N GLU A 80 8.09 -12.79 -24.98
CA GLU A 80 7.90 -12.61 -26.42
C GLU A 80 9.21 -12.79 -27.18
N ALA A 81 10.30 -12.19 -26.71
CA ALA A 81 11.62 -12.36 -27.31
C ALA A 81 12.09 -13.83 -27.30
N TYR A 82 11.76 -14.57 -26.24
CA TYR A 82 12.04 -16.00 -26.14
C TYR A 82 11.21 -16.81 -27.15
N LEU A 83 9.91 -16.52 -27.28
CA LEU A 83 9.05 -17.16 -28.27
C LEU A 83 9.53 -16.89 -29.70
N ASP A 84 9.92 -15.66 -30.01
CA ASP A 84 10.47 -15.32 -31.33
C ASP A 84 11.77 -16.07 -31.61
N LYS A 85 12.63 -16.24 -30.61
CA LYS A 85 13.83 -17.06 -30.73
C LYS A 85 13.50 -18.52 -31.06
N ILE A 86 12.49 -19.10 -30.39
CA ILE A 86 12.02 -20.46 -30.70
C ILE A 86 11.51 -20.55 -32.14
N ARG A 87 10.70 -19.58 -32.59
CA ARG A 87 10.19 -19.56 -33.97
C ARG A 87 11.29 -19.52 -35.01
N ILE A 88 12.33 -18.70 -34.78
CA ILE A 88 13.49 -18.63 -35.68
C ILE A 88 14.23 -19.98 -35.70
N LEU A 89 14.43 -20.60 -34.54
CA LEU A 89 15.09 -21.91 -34.45
C LEU A 89 14.26 -23.02 -35.12
N GLN A 90 12.93 -22.99 -35.00
CA GLN A 90 12.03 -23.92 -35.69
C GLN A 90 12.03 -23.71 -37.21
N ALA A 91 12.05 -22.45 -37.66
CA ALA A 91 12.17 -22.14 -39.09
C ALA A 91 13.50 -22.63 -39.67
N HIS A 92 14.61 -22.47 -38.94
CA HIS A 92 15.91 -23.03 -39.32
C HIS A 92 15.95 -24.57 -39.25
N LYS A 93 15.24 -25.18 -38.30
CA LYS A 93 15.11 -26.65 -38.19
C LYS A 93 14.29 -27.23 -39.37
N SER A 94 13.35 -26.48 -39.93
CA SER A 94 12.59 -26.87 -41.13
C SER A 94 13.42 -26.84 -42.43
N GLU A 95 14.61 -26.23 -42.43
CA GLU A 95 15.57 -26.24 -43.55
C GLU A 95 16.62 -27.37 -43.43
N ILE A 96 16.63 -28.12 -42.31
CA ILE A 96 17.59 -29.21 -42.04
C ILE A 96 16.81 -30.51 -41.78
N ASP A 97 16.75 -31.36 -42.82
CA ASP A 97 16.06 -32.66 -42.94
C ASP A 97 15.83 -33.50 -41.64
N ASP A 98 14.54 -33.82 -41.43
CA ASP A 98 13.89 -35.13 -41.21
C ASP A 98 14.38 -36.24 -40.24
N GLU A 99 15.47 -36.10 -39.47
CA GLU A 99 15.99 -37.27 -38.69
C GLU A 99 16.02 -37.17 -37.15
N SER A 100 15.28 -36.25 -36.51
CA SER A 100 15.30 -36.14 -35.02
C SER A 100 13.93 -35.95 -34.36
N LEU A 101 12.91 -36.60 -34.89
CA LEU A 101 11.49 -36.36 -34.59
C LEU A 101 10.94 -36.95 -33.26
N LEU A 102 11.77 -37.43 -32.33
CA LEU A 102 11.28 -38.30 -31.24
C LEU A 102 11.48 -37.79 -29.79
N ILE A 103 12.01 -36.59 -29.57
CA ILE A 103 12.31 -36.14 -28.18
C ILE A 103 11.52 -34.89 -27.74
N GLU A 104 10.95 -34.09 -28.65
CA GLU A 104 10.40 -32.77 -28.29
C GLU A 104 8.87 -32.64 -28.31
N SER A 105 8.10 -33.70 -28.63
CA SER A 105 6.64 -33.63 -28.65
C SER A 105 6.01 -33.50 -27.25
N GLY A 106 6.71 -33.93 -26.19
CA GLY A 106 6.19 -33.85 -24.81
C GLY A 106 6.24 -32.45 -24.19
N LEU A 107 7.21 -31.61 -24.59
CA LEU A 107 7.37 -30.27 -24.00
C LEU A 107 6.38 -29.24 -24.56
N LEU A 108 5.87 -29.45 -25.77
CA LEU A 108 4.85 -28.60 -26.38
C LEU A 108 3.46 -28.87 -25.79
N GLU A 109 3.16 -30.10 -25.42
CA GLU A 109 1.87 -30.50 -24.82
C GLU A 109 1.73 -29.93 -23.39
N GLU A 110 2.80 -29.95 -22.59
CA GLU A 110 2.82 -29.34 -21.24
C GLU A 110 2.68 -27.81 -21.26
N LEU A 111 3.20 -27.15 -22.30
CA LEU A 111 3.09 -25.70 -22.48
C LEU A 111 1.67 -25.29 -22.89
N GLU A 112 0.98 -26.10 -23.69
CA GLU A 112 -0.38 -25.84 -24.14
C GLU A 112 -1.40 -25.98 -23.00
N GLU A 113 -1.23 -26.99 -22.13
CA GLU A 113 -1.99 -27.16 -20.89
C GLU A 113 -1.80 -26.00 -19.90
N ALA A 114 -0.57 -25.50 -19.76
CA ALA A 114 -0.26 -24.37 -18.87
C ALA A 114 -0.93 -23.07 -19.34
N THR A 115 -1.07 -22.86 -20.65
CA THR A 115 -1.78 -21.69 -21.20
C THR A 115 -3.31 -21.77 -21.06
N GLN A 116 -3.91 -22.97 -21.04
CA GLN A 116 -5.36 -23.12 -20.84
C GLN A 116 -5.80 -22.92 -19.38
N THR A 117 -4.90 -23.14 -18.42
CA THR A 117 -5.18 -22.94 -16.99
C THR A 117 -5.03 -21.49 -16.51
N MET A 118 -4.56 -20.58 -17.38
CA MET A 118 -4.37 -19.14 -17.08
C MET A 118 -5.46 -18.21 -17.67
N GLN A 119 -6.50 -18.76 -18.33
CA GLN A 119 -7.72 -18.03 -18.72
C GLN A 119 -8.83 -18.21 -17.67
#